data_AF-A0A8J4PT36-F1
#
_entry.id   AF-A0A8J4PT36-F1
#
_cell.length_a   1.000
_cell.length_b   1.000
_cell.length_c   1.000
_cell.angle_alpha   90.00
_cell.angle_beta   90.00
_cell.angle_gamma   90.00
#
_symmetry.space_group_name_H-M   'P 1'
#
loop_
_entity.id
_entity.type
_entity.pdbx_description
1 polymer ?
#
loop_
_entity_poly.entity_id
_entity_poly.type
_entity_poly.pdbx_seq_one_letter_code
_entity_poly.pdbx_strand_id
1 'polypeptide(L)'
;MSSFGNRGRGGRGGRGGRGGRGGRGGRGGSNSDFRIGGNVSEEQRKYFTDASQEIKDLGLKVTAKRVKKDIEKEKLAASGRKIKKTYVPFKTAITKHKIDKEKQDQLISEAIMMGEKPRLAKKAKEEREVSSGGLQLKNFRDGVLHIKKSDVRSVFKGKKK
;
A
#
# COMPACT_ATOMS: atom_id res chain seq x y z
N MET A 1 6.06 43.29 21.33
CA MET A 1 6.95 42.36 22.06
C MET A 1 6.08 41.28 22.70
N SER A 2 5.96 40.12 22.06
CA SER A 2 5.14 38.99 22.54
C SER A 2 6.07 37.86 23.02
N SER A 3 5.91 37.52 24.30
CA SER A 3 6.71 36.56 25.06
C SER A 3 6.46 35.12 24.60
N PHE A 4 7.52 34.42 24.19
CA PHE A 4 7.50 32.98 23.93
C PHE A 4 7.62 32.21 25.25
N GLY A 5 6.51 31.65 25.72
CA GLY A 5 6.50 30.68 26.82
C GLY A 5 6.98 29.32 26.33
N ASN A 6 8.21 28.95 26.68
CA ASN A 6 8.78 27.63 26.45
C ASN A 6 9.39 27.13 27.76
N ARG A 7 8.76 26.16 28.44
CA ARG A 7 9.38 25.33 29.50
C ARG A 7 8.43 24.23 30.04
N GLY A 8 8.99 23.02 30.22
CA GLY A 8 8.46 21.94 31.08
C GLY A 8 8.35 20.59 30.36
N ARG A 9 9.44 19.84 30.09
CA ARG A 9 10.13 18.89 30.99
C ARG A 9 9.21 17.95 31.78
N GLY A 10 9.36 16.65 31.51
CA GLY A 10 9.43 15.61 32.55
C GLY A 10 8.19 14.71 32.72
N GLY A 11 8.34 13.44 32.35
CA GLY A 11 7.52 12.34 32.87
C GLY A 11 8.07 11.00 32.36
N ARG A 12 8.88 10.28 33.13
CA ARG A 12 8.58 9.36 34.25
C ARG A 12 8.36 7.91 33.77
N GLY A 13 9.17 7.02 34.37
CA GLY A 13 8.90 5.57 34.46
C GLY A 13 9.69 4.74 33.45
N GLY A 14 10.49 3.76 33.81
CA GLY A 14 10.66 3.07 35.09
C GLY A 14 10.93 1.58 34.83
N ARG A 15 11.61 0.95 35.80
CA ARG A 15 11.96 -0.49 35.92
C ARG A 15 13.13 -0.92 35.02
N GLY A 16 14.26 -1.36 35.56
CA GLY A 16 14.43 -2.21 36.73
C GLY A 16 14.61 -3.64 36.24
N GLY A 17 15.86 -4.11 36.24
CA GLY A 17 16.24 -5.44 35.76
C GLY A 17 17.69 -5.73 36.08
N ARG A 18 18.03 -5.78 37.37
CA ARG A 18 19.28 -6.34 37.89
C ARG A 18 19.00 -7.81 38.21
N GLY A 19 19.74 -8.73 37.60
CA GLY A 19 19.71 -10.16 37.89
C GLY A 19 19.95 -10.99 36.62
N GLY A 20 20.94 -11.87 36.52
CA GLY A 20 22.00 -12.23 37.43
C GLY A 20 23.21 -12.67 36.61
N ARG A 21 24.39 -12.19 37.01
CA ARG A 21 25.67 -12.75 36.60
C ARG A 21 26.04 -13.75 37.69
N GLY A 22 25.56 -14.98 37.54
CA GLY A 22 25.86 -16.11 38.42
C GLY A 22 25.94 -17.37 37.57
N GLY A 23 27.04 -18.11 37.69
CA GLY A 23 27.18 -19.41 37.02
C GLY A 23 28.51 -19.67 36.32
N ARG A 24 29.65 -19.26 36.89
CA ARG A 24 30.89 -20.04 36.72
C ARG A 24 30.75 -21.27 37.62
N GLY A 25 30.48 -22.43 37.02
CA GLY A 25 30.44 -23.70 37.72
C GLY A 25 29.72 -24.76 36.89
N GLY A 26 30.47 -25.70 36.32
CA GLY A 26 29.91 -26.81 35.54
C GLY A 26 30.85 -27.34 34.47
N ARG A 27 32.01 -27.86 34.87
CA ARG A 27 32.70 -28.88 34.08
C ARG A 27 31.81 -30.12 34.05
N GLY A 28 31.55 -30.66 32.87
CA GLY A 28 31.08 -32.04 32.70
C GLY A 28 29.69 -32.15 32.06
N GLY A 29 29.66 -32.71 30.85
CA GLY A 29 28.43 -33.09 30.17
C GLY A 29 28.55 -32.85 28.67
N SER A 30 28.99 -33.88 27.97
CA SER A 30 29.04 -34.05 26.51
C SER A 30 28.35 -33.00 25.64
N ASN A 31 29.04 -32.63 24.56
CA ASN A 31 28.45 -32.28 23.27
C ASN A 31 27.41 -33.35 22.84
N SER A 32 26.23 -33.35 23.43
CA SER A 32 25.05 -33.86 22.77
C SER A 32 24.55 -32.68 21.95
N ASP A 33 24.84 -32.71 20.66
CA ASP A 33 24.07 -31.98 19.67
C ASP A 33 22.60 -32.04 20.12
N PHE A 34 21.94 -30.90 20.26
CA PHE A 34 20.51 -30.87 20.47
C PHE A 34 19.86 -31.43 19.19
N ARG A 35 19.81 -32.76 19.08
CA ARG A 35 19.14 -33.47 18.01
C ARG A 35 17.65 -33.27 18.25
N ILE A 36 17.05 -32.38 17.46
CA ILE A 36 15.59 -32.29 17.33
C ILE A 36 15.14 -33.62 16.74
N GLY A 37 14.80 -34.58 17.60
CA GLY A 37 14.46 -35.93 17.18
C GLY A 37 14.96 -36.98 18.18
N GLY A 38 14.25 -37.11 19.30
CA GLY A 38 14.32 -38.34 20.09
C GLY A 38 13.73 -39.52 19.30
N ASN A 39 13.86 -40.73 19.82
CA ASN A 39 13.17 -41.91 19.28
C ASN A 39 11.66 -41.79 19.54
N VAL A 40 11.00 -40.96 18.73
CA VAL A 40 9.54 -40.81 18.69
C VAL A 40 8.97 -42.07 18.03
N SER A 41 7.98 -42.71 18.67
CA SER A 41 7.37 -43.93 18.13
C SER A 41 6.78 -43.67 16.74
N GLU A 42 6.71 -44.70 15.89
CA GLU A 42 6.16 -44.55 14.53
C GLU A 42 4.72 -43.99 14.53
N GLU A 43 3.94 -44.34 15.56
CA GLU A 43 2.58 -43.84 15.77
C GLU A 43 2.55 -42.33 16.05
N GLN A 44 3.45 -41.84 16.90
CA GLN A 44 3.57 -40.42 17.18
C GLN A 44 4.03 -39.65 15.94
N ARG A 45 4.93 -40.20 15.13
CA ARG A 45 5.35 -39.59 13.85
C ARG A 45 4.18 -39.47 12.87
N LYS A 46 3.37 -40.52 12.72
CA LYS A 46 2.16 -40.50 11.88
C LYS A 46 1.16 -39.44 12.37
N TYR A 47 0.95 -39.35 13.68
CA TYR A 47 0.08 -38.32 14.24
C TYR A 47 0.55 -36.90 13.87
N PHE A 48 1.86 -36.63 13.96
CA PHE A 48 2.40 -35.32 13.57
C PHE A 48 2.28 -35.06 12.07
N THR A 49 2.48 -36.07 11.21
CA THR A 49 2.32 -35.89 9.76
C THR A 49 0.87 -35.62 9.39
N ASP A 50 -0.07 -36.35 9.99
CA ASP A 50 -1.50 -36.23 9.71
C ASP A 50 -2.03 -34.88 10.21
N ALA A 51 -1.67 -34.49 11.43
CA ALA A 51 -2.00 -33.17 11.97
C ALA A 51 -1.41 -32.03 11.12
N SER A 52 -0.17 -32.20 10.62
CA SER A 52 0.46 -31.20 9.75
C SER A 52 -0.23 -31.08 8.39
N GLN A 53 -0.68 -32.20 7.82
CA GLN A 53 -1.48 -32.21 6.59
C GLN A 53 -2.83 -31.54 6.81
N GLU A 54 -3.52 -31.84 7.92
CA GLU A 54 -4.80 -31.22 8.25
C GLU A 54 -4.68 -29.70 8.41
N ILE A 55 -3.61 -29.21 9.06
CA ILE A 55 -3.33 -27.77 9.18
C ILE A 55 -3.13 -27.12 7.80
N LYS A 56 -2.40 -27.79 6.89
CA LYS A 56 -2.21 -27.30 5.52
C LYS A 56 -3.54 -27.23 4.78
N ASP A 57 -4.37 -28.27 4.87
CA ASP A 57 -5.67 -28.35 4.21
C ASP A 57 -6.64 -27.29 4.74
N LEU A 58 -6.64 -27.03 6.05
CA LEU A 58 -7.38 -25.93 6.66
C LEU A 58 -6.89 -24.57 6.14
N GLY A 59 -5.57 -24.38 6.05
CA GLY A 59 -4.96 -23.21 5.45
C GLY A 59 -5.45 -22.97 4.02
N LEU A 60 -5.42 -24.02 3.18
CA LEU A 60 -5.89 -23.97 1.79
C LEU A 60 -7.40 -23.68 1.69
N LYS A 61 -8.23 -24.26 2.57
CA LYS A 61 -9.67 -23.97 2.61
C LYS A 61 -9.94 -22.51 2.97
N VAL A 62 -9.20 -21.93 3.90
CA VAL A 62 -9.36 -20.52 4.31
C VAL A 62 -8.91 -19.57 3.20
N THR A 63 -7.77 -19.84 2.55
CA THR A 63 -7.30 -19.01 1.43
C THR A 63 -8.25 -19.09 0.24
N ALA A 64 -8.73 -20.28 -0.11
CA ALA A 64 -9.72 -20.46 -1.19
C ALA A 64 -11.02 -19.67 -0.93
N LYS A 65 -11.52 -19.68 0.32
CA LYS A 65 -12.69 -18.87 0.69
C LYS A 65 -12.44 -17.36 0.55
N ARG A 66 -11.24 -16.87 0.87
CA ARG A 66 -10.87 -15.45 0.69
C ARG A 66 -10.80 -15.07 -0.78
N VAL A 67 -10.11 -15.87 -1.59
CA VAL A 67 -9.98 -15.66 -3.04
C VAL A 67 -11.34 -15.63 -3.71
N LYS A 68 -12.26 -16.55 -3.38
CA LYS A 68 -13.63 -16.54 -3.91
C LYS A 68 -14.37 -15.22 -3.63
N LYS A 69 -14.30 -14.72 -2.39
CA LYS A 69 -14.91 -13.44 -2.02
C LYS A 69 -14.30 -12.25 -2.76
N ASP A 70 -13.00 -12.27 -3.01
CA ASP A 70 -12.33 -11.19 -3.72
C ASP A 70 -12.65 -11.22 -5.22
N ILE A 71 -12.73 -12.41 -5.83
CA ILE A 71 -13.22 -12.58 -7.21
C ILE A 71 -14.67 -12.07 -7.35
N GLU A 72 -15.55 -12.36 -6.40
CA GLU A 72 -16.93 -11.87 -6.42
C GLU A 72 -16.98 -10.34 -6.36
N LYS A 73 -16.15 -9.71 -5.52
CA LYS A 73 -16.00 -8.25 -5.49
C LYS A 73 -15.48 -7.73 -6.82
N GLU A 74 -14.46 -8.35 -7.41
CA GLU A 74 -13.92 -7.93 -8.70
C GLU A 74 -14.97 -8.02 -9.82
N LYS A 75 -15.78 -9.10 -9.85
CA LYS A 75 -16.92 -9.23 -10.77
C LYS A 75 -17.94 -8.10 -10.58
N LEU A 76 -18.27 -7.75 -9.34
CA LEU A 76 -19.14 -6.62 -9.04
C LEU A 76 -18.53 -5.29 -9.52
N ALA A 77 -17.24 -5.06 -9.30
CA ALA A 77 -16.55 -3.87 -9.77
C ALA A 77 -16.53 -3.79 -11.31
N ALA A 78 -16.24 -4.90 -11.97
CA ALA A 78 -16.22 -5.01 -13.43
C ALA A 78 -17.60 -4.74 -14.06
N SER A 79 -18.68 -5.14 -13.37
CA SER A 79 -20.06 -4.80 -13.76
C SER A 79 -20.45 -3.33 -13.53
N GLY A 80 -19.54 -2.51 -12.98
CA GLY A 80 -19.78 -1.09 -12.68
C GLY A 80 -20.54 -0.83 -11.36
N ARG A 81 -20.79 -1.86 -10.54
CA ARG A 81 -21.45 -1.68 -9.24
C ARG A 81 -20.47 -1.11 -8.22
N LYS A 82 -20.94 -0.16 -7.41
CA LYS A 82 -20.15 0.45 -6.33
C LYS A 82 -19.96 -0.56 -5.18
N ILE A 83 -18.72 -0.78 -4.77
CA ILE A 83 -18.37 -1.65 -3.65
C ILE A 83 -18.05 -0.79 -2.43
N LYS A 84 -18.61 -1.15 -1.27
CA LYS A 84 -18.28 -0.50 0.00
C LYS A 84 -16.80 -0.70 0.29
N LYS A 85 -16.03 0.39 0.37
CA LYS A 85 -14.62 0.35 0.78
C LYS A 85 -14.56 0.06 2.28
N THR A 86 -13.66 -0.82 2.68
CA THR A 86 -13.37 -1.01 4.10
C THR A 86 -12.68 0.24 4.64
N TYR A 87 -13.10 0.69 5.81
CA TYR A 87 -12.44 1.82 6.46
C TYR A 87 -11.02 1.43 6.83
N VAL A 88 -10.06 2.24 6.41
CA VAL A 88 -8.64 2.11 6.75
C VAL A 88 -8.21 3.45 7.34
N PRO A 89 -7.68 3.48 8.58
CA PRO A 89 -7.17 4.71 9.19
C PRO A 89 -6.16 5.43 8.29
N PHE A 90 -6.19 6.75 8.28
CA PHE A 90 -5.36 7.54 7.35
C PHE A 90 -3.86 7.23 7.46
N LYS A 91 -3.33 7.11 8.69
CA LYS A 91 -1.92 6.75 8.92
C LYS A 91 -1.54 5.40 8.32
N THR A 92 -2.42 4.40 8.44
CA THR A 92 -2.16 3.06 7.89
C THR A 92 -2.39 3.00 6.39
N ALA A 93 -3.27 3.84 5.84
CA ALA A 93 -3.43 4.00 4.40
C ALA A 93 -2.16 4.59 3.76
N ILE A 94 -1.56 5.61 4.39
CA ILE A 94 -0.30 6.20 3.91
C ILE A 94 0.83 5.16 3.91
N THR A 95 1.01 4.43 5.01
CA THR A 95 2.09 3.44 5.09
C THR A 95 1.90 2.32 4.07
N LYS A 96 0.68 1.81 3.91
CA LYS A 96 0.36 0.82 2.88
C LYS A 96 0.66 1.35 1.48
N HIS A 97 0.22 2.57 1.16
CA HIS A 97 0.48 3.18 -0.13
C HIS A 97 1.99 3.35 -0.41
N LYS A 98 2.79 3.70 0.60
CA LYS A 98 4.25 3.77 0.46
C LYS A 98 4.85 2.40 0.13
N ILE A 99 4.48 1.38 0.90
CA ILE A 99 4.95 0.00 0.71
C ILE A 99 4.55 -0.53 -0.68
N ASP A 100 3.31 -0.29 -1.10
CA ASP A 100 2.82 -0.76 -2.40
C ASP A 100 3.53 -0.05 -3.55
N LYS A 101 3.83 1.24 -3.40
CA LYS A 101 4.64 1.99 -4.38
C LYS A 101 6.07 1.44 -4.46
N GLU A 102 6.73 1.21 -3.33
CA GLU A 102 8.08 0.64 -3.30
C GLU A 102 8.14 -0.73 -3.99
N LYS A 103 7.14 -1.59 -3.76
CA LYS A 103 7.02 -2.88 -4.47
C LYS A 103 6.82 -2.72 -5.98
N GLN A 104 6.00 -1.75 -6.40
CA GLN A 104 5.82 -1.46 -7.82
C GLN A 104 7.12 -0.96 -8.45
N ASP A 105 7.84 -0.07 -7.78
CA ASP A 105 9.11 0.45 -8.25
C ASP A 105 10.16 -0.67 -8.35
N GLN A 106 10.18 -1.61 -7.39
CA GLN A 106 11.01 -2.82 -7.46
C GLN A 106 10.67 -3.70 -8.68
N LEU A 107 9.39 -4.05 -8.88
CA LEU A 107 8.97 -4.85 -10.03
C LEU A 107 9.28 -4.16 -11.37
N ILE A 108 9.16 -2.83 -11.43
CA ILE A 108 9.54 -2.05 -12.62
C ILE A 108 11.05 -2.14 -12.84
N SER A 109 11.86 -1.99 -11.79
CA SER A 109 13.32 -2.08 -11.90
C SER A 109 13.78 -3.48 -12.33
N GLU A 110 13.15 -4.54 -11.82
CA GLU A 110 13.41 -5.93 -12.23
C GLU A 110 13.03 -6.17 -13.69
N ALA A 111 11.86 -5.70 -14.13
CA ALA A 111 11.43 -5.81 -15.53
C ALA A 111 12.41 -5.10 -16.48
N ILE A 112 12.89 -3.91 -16.11
CA ILE A 112 13.89 -3.17 -16.89
C ILE A 112 15.21 -3.94 -16.98
N MET A 113 15.68 -4.50 -15.86
CA MET A 113 16.91 -5.32 -15.82
C MET A 113 16.80 -6.56 -16.72
N MET A 114 15.61 -7.16 -16.79
CA MET A 114 15.32 -8.32 -17.65
C MET A 114 15.08 -7.93 -19.13
N GLY A 115 15.06 -6.63 -19.47
CA GLY A 115 14.79 -6.15 -20.82
C GLY A 115 13.31 -6.17 -21.22
N GLU A 116 12.40 -6.42 -20.27
CA GLU A 116 10.96 -6.39 -20.50
C GLU A 116 10.40 -4.96 -20.38
N LYS A 117 9.34 -4.66 -21.14
CA LYS A 117 8.68 -3.34 -21.05
C LYS A 117 7.83 -3.28 -19.78
N PRO A 118 8.13 -2.40 -18.81
CA PRO A 118 7.38 -2.32 -17.56
C PRO A 118 5.95 -1.87 -17.80
N ARG A 119 4.98 -2.56 -17.18
CA ARG A 119 3.57 -2.15 -17.19
C ARG A 119 3.35 -1.06 -16.14
N LEU A 120 3.34 0.19 -16.58
CA LEU A 120 3.04 1.32 -15.70
C LEU A 120 1.55 1.33 -15.32
N ALA A 121 1.26 1.51 -14.02
CA ALA A 121 -0.10 1.69 -13.55
C ALA A 121 -0.71 2.95 -14.19
N LYS A 122 -1.91 2.81 -14.78
CA LYS A 122 -2.65 3.96 -15.31
C LYS A 122 -3.00 4.86 -14.13
N LYS A 123 -2.35 6.03 -14.03
CA LYS A 123 -2.77 7.07 -13.08
C LYS A 123 -4.25 7.34 -13.35
N ALA A 124 -5.07 7.27 -12.29
CA ALA A 124 -6.44 7.78 -12.38
C ALA A 124 -6.34 9.18 -12.97
N LYS A 125 -7.12 9.48 -14.02
CA LYS A 125 -7.20 10.84 -14.55
C LYS A 125 -7.47 11.74 -13.36
N GLU A 126 -6.48 12.51 -12.93
CA GLU A 126 -6.76 13.75 -12.21
C GLU A 126 -7.78 14.45 -13.09
N GLU A 127 -9.00 14.62 -12.56
CA GLU A 127 -9.90 15.62 -13.08
C GLU A 127 -9.05 16.87 -13.14
N ARG A 128 -8.64 17.26 -14.36
CA ARG A 128 -8.03 18.57 -14.58
C ARG A 128 -9.00 19.50 -13.90
N GLU A 129 -8.58 20.10 -12.80
CA GLU A 129 -9.30 21.21 -12.21
C GLU A 129 -9.67 22.09 -13.39
N VAL A 130 -10.98 22.25 -13.61
CA VAL A 130 -11.48 23.23 -14.57
C VAL A 130 -10.76 24.50 -14.16
N SER A 131 -9.79 24.92 -14.97
CA SER A 131 -8.96 26.07 -14.68
C SER A 131 -9.93 27.15 -14.23
N SER A 132 -9.74 27.65 -13.01
CA SER A 132 -10.55 28.71 -12.41
C SER A 132 -11.11 29.61 -13.50
N GLY A 133 -12.44 29.71 -13.55
CA GLY A 133 -13.19 30.37 -14.62
C GLY A 133 -12.91 31.87 -14.71
N GLY A 134 -11.69 32.24 -15.06
CA GLY A 134 -11.34 33.57 -15.51
C GLY A 134 -11.94 33.82 -16.89
N LEU A 135 -12.13 35.10 -17.23
CA LEU A 135 -12.48 35.50 -18.59
C LEU A 135 -11.42 34.97 -19.56
N GLN A 136 -11.73 33.89 -20.28
CA GLN A 136 -10.84 33.34 -21.29
C GLN A 136 -10.91 34.21 -22.54
N LEU A 137 -9.97 35.15 -22.68
CA LEU A 137 -9.70 35.79 -23.96
C LEU A 137 -9.18 34.71 -24.92
N LYS A 138 -10.04 34.27 -25.84
CA LYS A 138 -9.66 33.29 -26.86
C LYS A 138 -8.54 33.88 -27.73
N ASN A 139 -7.43 33.16 -27.85
CA ASN A 139 -6.30 33.46 -28.75
C ASN A 139 -5.49 34.73 -28.40
N PHE A 140 -5.35 35.08 -27.12
CA PHE A 140 -4.33 36.04 -26.70
C PHE A 140 -2.96 35.33 -26.61
N ARG A 141 -1.98 35.75 -27.41
CA ARG A 141 -0.59 35.23 -27.40
C ARG A 141 0.37 36.40 -27.56
N ASP A 142 1.49 36.37 -26.84
CA ASP A 142 2.58 37.35 -26.95
C ASP A 142 2.13 38.82 -26.84
N GLY A 143 1.15 39.11 -25.99
CA GLY A 143 0.62 40.47 -25.79
C GLY A 143 -0.37 40.94 -26.86
N VAL A 144 -0.69 40.09 -27.86
CA VAL A 144 -1.56 40.43 -28.99
C VAL A 144 -2.81 39.55 -29.00
N LEU A 145 -3.97 40.17 -29.20
CA LEU A 145 -5.23 39.46 -29.39
C LEU A 145 -5.41 39.08 -30.87
N HIS A 146 -5.35 37.78 -31.17
CA HIS A 146 -5.58 37.29 -32.52
C HIS A 146 -7.08 37.08 -32.80
N ILE A 147 -7.68 38.02 -33.52
CA ILE A 147 -9.08 37.95 -33.94
C ILE A 147 -9.16 37.29 -35.32
N LYS A 148 -9.92 36.20 -35.46
CA LYS A 148 -10.12 35.56 -36.77
C LYS A 148 -11.15 36.34 -37.60
N LYS A 149 -11.01 36.30 -38.93
CA LYS A 149 -12.02 36.87 -39.85
C LYS A 149 -13.43 36.32 -39.63
N SER A 150 -13.55 35.06 -39.18
CA SER A 150 -14.84 34.45 -38.80
C SER A 150 -15.52 35.15 -37.64
N ASP A 151 -14.72 35.57 -36.65
CA ASP A 151 -15.20 36.18 -35.41
C ASP A 151 -15.66 37.62 -35.69
N VAL A 152 -14.96 38.32 -36.59
CA VAL A 152 -15.42 39.63 -37.10
C VAL A 152 -16.75 39.48 -37.83
N ARG A 153 -16.86 38.51 -38.76
CA ARG A 153 -18.09 38.28 -39.54
C ARG A 153 -19.29 37.90 -38.68
N SER A 154 -19.10 37.13 -37.61
CA SER A 154 -20.20 36.70 -36.74
C SER A 154 -20.80 37.86 -35.94
N VAL A 155 -19.98 38.82 -35.49
CA VAL A 155 -20.44 40.04 -34.81
C VAL A 155 -21.39 40.85 -35.69
N PHE A 156 -21.07 41.02 -36.98
CA PHE A 156 -21.92 41.78 -37.90
C PHE A 156 -23.20 41.04 -38.34
N LYS A 157 -23.23 39.70 -38.24
CA LYS A 157 -24.44 38.92 -38.55
C LYS A 157 -25.50 38.97 -37.45
N GLY A 158 -25.13 39.29 -36.21
CA GLY A 158 -26.03 39.30 -35.05
C GLY A 158 -27.02 40.46 -34.97
N LYS A 159 -26.99 41.43 -35.90
CA LYS A 159 -27.87 42.61 -35.93
C LYS A 159 -28.94 42.56 -37.04
N LYS A 160 -29.49 41.40 -37.35
CA LYS A 160 -30.79 41.29 -38.04
C LYS A 160 -31.85 40.91 -37.00
N LYS A 161 -32.41 41.92 -36.33
CA LYS A 161 -33.74 41.87 -35.71
C LYS A 161 -34.61 42.82 -36.50
#